data_AF-A0A7C6A3P5-F1
#
_entry.id   AF-A0A7C6A3P5-F1
#
_cell.length_a   1.000
_cell.length_b   1.000
_cell.length_c   1.000
_cell.angle_alpha   90.00
_cell.angle_beta   90.00
_cell.angle_gamma   90.00
#
_symmetry.space_group_name_H-M   'P 1'
#
loop_
_entity.id
_entity.type
_entity.pdbx_description
1 polymer ?
#
loop_
_entity_poly.entity_id
_entity_poly.type
_entity_poly.pdbx_seq_one_letter_code
_entity_poly.pdbx_strand_id
1 'polypeptide(L)'
;MQSPPPARGSLSADLASLRARRGLTLLDIAEATKISLAYLRAIEEGRFDRLPGGIYDISYLRQYARAIGFDEEELIQHYRRQTGLAQVRRELKGPATQPRGWLRTRLALLRHLL
;
A
#
# COMPACT_ATOMS: atom_id res chain seq x y z
N MET A 1 34.87 18.30 0.69
CA MET A 1 33.51 18.15 1.22
C MET A 1 32.55 18.39 0.07
N GLN A 2 32.20 17.34 -0.68
CA GLN A 2 31.21 17.45 -1.75
C GLN A 2 29.85 17.59 -1.09
N SER A 3 29.21 18.73 -1.34
CA SER A 3 27.81 18.96 -1.00
C SER A 3 26.97 17.80 -1.54
N PRO A 4 25.99 17.28 -0.77
CA PRO A 4 25.11 16.24 -1.27
C PRO A 4 24.40 16.75 -2.55
N PRO A 5 24.22 15.90 -3.57
CA PRO A 5 23.46 16.27 -4.76
C PRO A 5 22.06 16.76 -4.33
N PRO A 6 21.46 17.75 -5.01
CA PRO A 6 20.12 18.22 -4.68
C PRO A 6 19.20 17.00 -4.64
N ALA A 7 18.47 16.83 -3.55
CA ALA A 7 17.52 15.74 -3.41
C ALA A 7 16.63 15.76 -4.66
N ARG A 8 16.78 14.74 -5.52
CA ARG A 8 15.77 14.43 -6.54
C ARG A 8 14.43 14.48 -5.80
N GLY A 9 13.48 15.29 -6.29
CA GLY A 9 12.21 15.52 -5.61
C GLY A 9 11.62 14.20 -5.13
N SER A 10 10.95 14.20 -3.97
CA SER A 10 10.25 12.99 -3.55
C SER A 10 9.23 12.62 -4.64
N LEU A 11 9.05 11.32 -4.91
CA LEU A 11 8.11 10.84 -5.93
C LEU A 11 6.74 11.52 -5.79
N SER A 12 6.30 11.77 -4.56
CA SER A 12 5.06 12.47 -4.23
C SER A 12 4.99 13.90 -4.79
N ALA A 13 6.09 14.67 -4.71
CA ALA A 13 6.18 16.01 -5.32
C ALA A 13 6.14 15.97 -6.85
N ASP A 14 6.66 14.90 -7.46
CA ASP A 14 6.61 14.69 -8.90
C ASP A 14 5.17 14.43 -9.38
N LEU A 15 4.35 13.72 -8.59
CA LEU A 15 2.95 13.46 -8.92
C LEU A 15 2.11 14.74 -9.00
N ALA A 16 2.26 15.64 -8.02
CA ALA A 16 1.53 16.91 -8.00
C ALA A 16 1.94 17.81 -9.16
N SER A 17 3.24 17.87 -9.43
CA SER A 17 3.79 18.61 -10.57
C SER A 17 3.27 18.06 -11.90
N LEU A 18 3.21 16.73 -12.05
CA LEU A 18 2.73 16.06 -13.25
C LEU A 18 1.23 16.31 -13.48
N ARG A 19 0.43 16.21 -12.41
CA ARG A 19 -0.99 16.55 -12.46
C ARG A 19 -1.20 18.00 -12.92
N ALA A 20 -0.47 18.94 -12.32
CA ALA A 20 -0.57 20.36 -12.66
C ALA A 20 -0.17 20.65 -14.12
N ARG A 21 0.89 20.00 -14.62
CA ARG A 21 1.32 20.09 -16.03
C ARG A 21 0.28 19.56 -17.02
N ARG A 22 -0.57 18.63 -16.58
CA ARG A 22 -1.72 18.14 -17.36
C ARG A 22 -2.97 19.02 -17.25
N GLY A 23 -2.92 20.11 -16.48
CA GLY A 23 -4.07 21.00 -16.28
C GLY A 23 -5.20 20.39 -15.45
N LEU A 24 -4.94 19.30 -14.72
CA LEU A 24 -5.94 18.62 -13.90
C LEU A 24 -5.95 19.18 -12.48
N THR A 25 -7.13 19.49 -11.96
CA THR A 25 -7.33 19.76 -10.54
C THR A 25 -7.56 18.45 -9.77
N LEU A 26 -7.40 18.48 -8.46
CA LEU A 26 -7.81 17.35 -7.62
C LEU A 26 -9.33 17.13 -7.67
N LEU A 27 -10.11 18.19 -7.94
CA LEU A 27 -11.56 18.09 -8.08
C LEU A 27 -11.93 17.30 -9.34
N ASP A 28 -11.30 17.57 -10.48
CA ASP A 28 -11.53 16.83 -11.73
C ASP A 28 -11.28 15.32 -11.53
N ILE A 29 -10.20 14.99 -10.83
CA ILE A 29 -9.86 13.59 -10.52
C ILE A 29 -10.87 12.99 -9.54
N ALA A 30 -11.29 13.74 -8.51
CA ALA A 30 -12.30 13.27 -7.56
C ALA A 30 -13.64 12.99 -8.25
N GLU A 31 -14.06 13.85 -9.17
CA GLU A 31 -15.28 13.67 -9.94
C GLU A 31 -15.22 12.44 -10.85
N ALA A 32 -14.08 12.21 -11.51
CA ALA A 32 -13.88 11.08 -12.41
C ALA A 32 -13.74 9.73 -11.67
N THR A 33 -13.04 9.71 -10.54
CA THR A 33 -12.67 8.47 -9.83
C THR A 33 -13.54 8.16 -8.61
N LYS A 34 -14.32 9.14 -8.14
CA LYS A 34 -15.08 9.09 -6.87
C LYS A 34 -14.20 8.92 -5.63
N ILE A 35 -12.90 9.19 -5.74
CA ILE A 35 -11.97 9.25 -4.61
C ILE A 35 -12.09 10.62 -3.96
N SER A 36 -12.17 10.66 -2.62
CA SER A 36 -12.27 11.93 -1.89
C SER A 36 -11.02 12.80 -2.09
N LEU A 37 -11.19 14.11 -2.10
CA LEU A 37 -10.08 15.08 -2.16
C LEU A 37 -9.03 14.84 -1.07
N ALA A 38 -9.46 14.40 0.12
CA ALA A 38 -8.57 14.12 1.24
C ALA A 38 -7.59 12.99 0.92
N TYR A 39 -8.07 11.90 0.30
CA TYR A 39 -7.20 10.79 -0.10
C TYR A 39 -6.30 11.14 -1.28
N LEU A 40 -6.79 11.92 -2.25
CA LEU A 40 -5.97 12.37 -3.37
C LEU A 40 -4.80 13.26 -2.89
N ARG A 41 -5.05 14.18 -1.96
CA ARG A 41 -3.99 14.96 -1.29
C ARG A 41 -3.03 14.07 -0.52
N ALA A 42 -3.54 13.09 0.22
CA ALA A 42 -2.70 12.15 0.94
C ALA A 42 -1.72 11.40 0.02
N ILE A 43 -2.16 11.03 -1.19
CA ILE A 43 -1.30 10.40 -2.21
C ILE A 43 -0.21 11.38 -2.68
N GLU A 44 -0.56 12.62 -3.02
CA GLU A 44 0.41 13.65 -3.45
C GLU A 44 1.41 14.05 -2.35
N GLU A 45 1.05 13.87 -1.09
CA GLU A 45 1.89 14.20 0.06
C GLU A 45 2.62 12.98 0.63
N GLY A 46 2.41 11.78 0.05
CA GLY A 46 3.00 10.53 0.55
C GLY A 46 2.49 10.10 1.94
N ARG A 47 1.35 10.65 2.40
CA ARG A 47 0.71 10.34 3.68
C ARG A 47 -0.17 9.10 3.57
N PHE A 48 0.45 7.98 3.25
CA PHE A 48 -0.27 6.72 2.97
C PHE A 48 -0.97 6.13 4.21
N ASP A 49 -0.56 6.52 5.41
CA ASP A 49 -1.26 6.25 6.68
C ASP A 49 -2.69 6.81 6.73
N ARG A 50 -3.01 7.78 5.87
CA ARG A 50 -4.32 8.41 5.78
C ARG A 50 -5.25 7.74 4.77
N LEU A 51 -4.80 6.73 4.05
CA LEU A 51 -5.64 5.98 3.13
C LEU A 51 -6.58 5.03 3.90
N PRO A 52 -7.70 4.60 3.31
CA PRO A 52 -8.70 3.76 3.98
C PRO A 52 -8.19 2.37 4.39
N GLY A 53 -7.07 1.90 3.84
CA GLY A 53 -6.45 0.63 4.14
C GLY A 53 -6.95 -0.53 3.27
N GLY A 54 -6.25 -1.66 3.41
CA GLY A 54 -6.63 -2.93 2.77
C GLY A 54 -6.55 -2.88 1.25
N ILE A 55 -7.59 -3.38 0.58
CA ILE A 55 -7.64 -3.45 -0.88
C ILE A 55 -7.81 -2.08 -1.55
N TYR A 56 -8.31 -1.09 -0.81
CA TYR A 56 -8.66 0.22 -1.36
C TYR A 56 -7.44 1.07 -1.68
N ASP A 57 -6.36 0.97 -0.90
CA ASP A 57 -5.14 1.75 -1.12
C ASP A 57 -4.58 1.50 -2.51
N ILE A 58 -4.42 0.23 -2.88
CA ILE A 58 -3.91 -0.16 -4.21
C ILE A 58 -4.85 0.32 -5.32
N SER A 59 -6.17 0.22 -5.11
CA SER A 59 -7.16 0.70 -6.08
C SER A 59 -7.07 2.21 -6.28
N TYR A 60 -6.93 2.98 -5.19
CA TYR A 60 -6.87 4.44 -5.25
C TYR A 60 -5.57 4.92 -5.89
N LEU A 61 -4.43 4.33 -5.53
CA LEU A 61 -3.15 4.63 -6.17
C LEU A 61 -3.20 4.36 -7.68
N ARG A 62 -3.80 3.24 -8.07
CA ARG A 62 -3.96 2.88 -9.48
C ARG A 62 -4.81 3.88 -10.25
N GLN A 63 -5.99 4.22 -9.70
CA GLN A 63 -6.90 5.17 -10.32
C GLN A 63 -6.28 6.56 -10.43
N TYR A 64 -5.58 7.00 -9.39
CA TYR A 64 -4.86 8.27 -9.41
C TYR A 64 -3.75 8.28 -10.47
N ALA A 65 -2.87 7.28 -10.47
CA ALA A 65 -1.80 7.15 -11.46
C ALA A 65 -2.33 7.19 -12.89
N ARG A 66 -3.40 6.44 -13.19
CA ARG A 66 -4.08 6.49 -14.50
C ARG A 66 -4.59 7.88 -14.85
N ALA A 67 -5.29 8.53 -13.92
CA ALA A 67 -5.87 9.86 -14.15
C ALA A 67 -4.81 10.90 -14.51
N ILE A 68 -3.64 10.82 -13.86
CA ILE A 68 -2.51 11.70 -14.12
C ILE A 68 -1.51 11.10 -15.11
N GLY A 69 -1.81 10.00 -15.80
CA GLY A 69 -0.91 9.30 -16.73
C GLY A 69 0.51 9.06 -16.19
N PHE A 70 0.60 8.61 -14.95
CA PHE A 70 1.80 8.12 -14.26
C PHE A 70 1.81 6.58 -14.26
N ASP A 71 2.98 5.96 -14.11
CA ASP A 71 3.09 4.50 -14.06
C ASP A 71 2.44 3.93 -12.78
N GLU A 72 1.46 3.06 -12.96
CA GLU A 72 0.69 2.47 -11.85
C GLU A 72 1.57 1.63 -10.92
N GLU A 73 2.46 0.80 -11.49
CA GLU A 73 3.27 -0.13 -10.71
C GLU A 73 4.37 0.61 -9.96
N GLU A 74 4.96 1.65 -10.54
CA GLU A 74 5.93 2.51 -9.86
C GLU A 74 5.34 3.14 -8.60
N LEU A 75 4.14 3.70 -8.67
CA LEU A 75 3.46 4.31 -7.53
C LEU A 75 3.10 3.26 -6.47
N ILE A 76 2.59 2.10 -6.90
CA ILE A 76 2.25 0.99 -6.00
C ILE A 76 3.50 0.46 -5.29
N GLN A 77 4.63 0.33 -5.99
CA GLN A 77 5.88 -0.13 -5.41
C GLN A 77 6.45 0.89 -4.42
N HIS A 78 6.31 2.18 -4.71
CA HIS A 78 6.66 3.23 -3.76
C HIS A 78 5.83 3.12 -2.47
N TYR A 79 4.50 2.98 -2.58
CA TYR A 79 3.61 2.76 -1.44
C TYR A 79 3.99 1.52 -0.63
N ARG A 80 4.26 0.38 -1.28
CA ARG A 80 4.66 -0.86 -0.60
C ARG A 80 5.99 -0.75 0.15
N ARG A 81 6.94 0.05 -0.37
CA ARG A 81 8.21 0.32 0.32
C ARG A 81 8.01 1.18 1.56
N GLN A 82 7.14 2.20 1.49
CA GLN A 82 6.89 3.11 2.60
C GLN A 82 6.04 2.48 3.72
N THR A 83 5.10 1.60 3.38
CA THR A 83 4.19 0.97 4.35
C THR A 83 4.68 -0.37 4.89
N GLY A 84 5.81 -0.89 4.41
CA GLY A 84 6.32 -2.21 4.78
C GLY A 84 5.51 -3.39 4.23
N LEU A 85 4.45 -3.15 3.45
CA LEU A 85 3.61 -4.21 2.87
C LEU A 85 4.38 -5.14 1.92
N ALA A 86 5.45 -4.67 1.29
CA ALA A 86 6.35 -5.52 0.51
C ALA A 86 6.97 -6.65 1.36
N GLN A 87 7.29 -6.36 2.62
CA GLN A 87 7.94 -7.28 3.54
C GLN A 87 6.93 -8.29 4.11
N VAL A 88 5.76 -7.82 4.58
CA VAL A 88 4.69 -8.67 5.09
C VAL A 88 4.26 -9.72 4.06
N ARG A 89 4.09 -9.34 2.79
CA ARG A 89 3.73 -10.30 1.73
C ARG A 89 4.81 -11.35 1.48
N ARG A 90 6.09 -11.03 1.67
CA ARG A 90 7.21 -11.98 1.52
C ARG A 90 7.23 -12.97 2.68
N GLU A 91 7.02 -12.51 3.90
CA GLU A 91 6.95 -13.34 5.10
C GLU A 91 5.74 -14.29 5.06
N LEU A 92 4.58 -13.83 4.61
CA LEU A 92 3.41 -14.70 4.38
C LEU A 92 3.61 -15.74 3.26
N LYS A 93 4.57 -15.52 2.36
CA LYS A 93 4.95 -16.46 1.30
C LYS A 93 6.10 -17.41 1.71
N GLY A 94 6.62 -17.29 2.94
CA GLY A 94 7.50 -18.31 3.52
C GLY A 94 6.77 -19.67 3.60
N PRO A 95 7.48 -20.80 3.73
CA PRO A 95 6.84 -22.10 3.81
C PRO A 95 5.86 -22.06 4.98
N ALA A 96 4.56 -22.17 4.67
CA ALA A 96 3.51 -22.31 5.64
C ALA A 96 3.88 -23.50 6.54
N THR A 97 4.50 -23.22 7.68
CA THR A 97 4.79 -24.24 8.66
C THR A 97 3.45 -24.51 9.31
N GLN A 98 2.79 -25.55 8.80
CA GLN A 98 1.58 -26.12 9.33
C GLN A 98 1.68 -26.16 10.86
N PRO A 99 0.74 -25.55 11.62
CA PRO A 99 0.71 -25.77 13.06
C PRO A 99 0.37 -27.24 13.30
N ARG A 100 1.41 -28.06 13.51
CA ARG A 100 1.31 -29.41 14.04
C ARG A 100 0.78 -29.30 15.46
N GLY A 101 -0.54 -29.38 15.65
CA GLY A 101 -1.10 -29.24 17.00
C GLY A 101 -2.61 -29.41 17.22
N TRP A 102 -3.42 -29.71 16.21
CA TRP A 102 -4.89 -29.81 16.38
C TRP A 102 -5.47 -31.24 16.38
N LEU A 103 -4.60 -32.27 16.44
CA LEU A 103 -5.00 -33.64 16.76
C LEU A 103 -4.39 -34.07 18.09
N ARG A 104 -4.83 -33.40 19.16
CA ARG A 104 -4.92 -34.05 20.47
C ARG A 104 -6.40 -34.16 20.81
N THR A 105 -7.05 -35.15 20.20
CA THR A 105 -8.12 -35.86 20.89
C THR A 105 -7.68 -36.11 22.32
N ARG A 106 -8.49 -35.66 23.27
CA ARG A 106 -8.31 -35.86 24.71
C ARG A 106 -8.26 -37.35 25.02
N LEU A 107 -7.10 -37.99 24.90
CA LEU A 107 -6.83 -39.26 25.56
C LEU A 107 -6.44 -38.96 27.01
N ALA A 108 -7.45 -38.64 27.83
CA ALA A 108 -7.34 -38.82 29.27
C ALA A 108 -7.41 -40.33 29.51
N LEU A 109 -6.23 -40.96 29.60
CA LEU A 109 -6.07 -42.33 30.05
C LEU A 109 -6.40 -42.39 31.54
N LEU A 110 -7.40 -43.19 31.91
CA LEU A 110 -7.42 -43.93 33.17
C LEU A 110 -8.22 -45.22 32.96
N ARG A 111 -7.47 -46.27 32.60
CA ARG A 111 -7.86 -47.67 32.72
C ARG A 111 -7.59 -48.09 34.17
N HIS A 112 -8.57 -48.64 34.89
CA HIS A 112 -8.50 -49.87 35.72
C HIS A 112 -9.85 -50.16 36.43
N LEU A 113 -10.43 -51.34 36.09
CA LEU A 113 -11.17 -52.33 36.89
C LEU A 113 -12.11 -51.88 38.03
N LEU A 114 -13.43 -52.03 37.80
CA LEU A 114 -14.31 -53.05 38.42
C LEU A 114 -15.61 -53.15 37.61
#